data_AF-A0A1W1CNI8-F1
#
_entry.id   AF-A0A1W1CNI8-F1
#
_cell.length_a   1.000
_cell.length_b   1.000
_cell.length_c   1.000
_cell.angle_alpha   90.00
_cell.angle_beta   90.00
_cell.angle_gamma   90.00
#
_symmetry.space_group_name_H-M   'P 1'
#
loop_
_entity.id
_entity.type
_entity.pdbx_description
1 polymer ?
#
loop_
_entity_poly.entity_id
_entity_poly.type
_entity_poly.pdbx_seq_one_letter_code
_entity_poly.pdbx_strand_id
1 'polypeptide(L)'
;MAHIKSMLYTQVGKPRMYINKLVKERLLIDQNINTKENKNSLNQSIKDMDRLMKALKDGDKELELHGTEDRKILEKLSISQKIWEEVKSLASKKQLSKKEWDKLIKENEEFIKAQTEVVKLTRASNDN
;
A
#
# COMPACT_ATOMS: atom_id res chain seq x y z
N MET A 1 10.07 -21.93 11.47
CA MET A 1 9.90 -21.67 10.01
C MET A 1 8.47 -21.32 9.62
N ALA A 2 7.43 -22.08 10.03
CA ALA A 2 6.03 -21.78 9.67
C ALA A 2 5.53 -20.40 10.14
N HIS A 3 5.93 -19.97 11.35
CA HIS A 3 5.57 -18.65 11.90
C HIS A 3 6.10 -17.48 11.04
N ILE A 4 7.35 -17.57 10.59
CA ILE A 4 8.01 -16.51 9.81
C ILE A 4 7.35 -16.36 8.43
N LYS A 5 7.04 -17.48 7.75
CA LYS A 5 6.31 -17.45 6.47
C LYS A 5 4.92 -16.83 6.61
N SER A 6 4.19 -17.19 7.67
CA SER A 6 2.87 -16.60 7.96
C SER A 6 2.94 -15.08 8.19
N MET A 7 3.97 -14.63 8.92
CA MET A 7 4.15 -13.19 9.15
C MET A 7 4.52 -12.45 7.87
N LEU A 8 5.43 -12.98 7.06
CA LEU A 8 5.77 -12.44 5.74
C LEU A 8 4.52 -12.28 4.86
N TYR A 9 3.70 -13.32 4.71
CA TYR A 9 2.51 -13.27 3.88
C TYR A 9 1.47 -12.27 4.39
N THR A 10 1.38 -12.11 5.70
CA THR A 10 0.53 -11.08 6.33
C THR A 10 1.04 -9.68 5.98
N GLN A 11 2.33 -9.43 6.14
CA GLN A 11 2.94 -8.12 5.88
C GLN A 11 2.85 -7.74 4.39
N VAL A 12 3.14 -8.66 3.47
CA VAL A 12 3.03 -8.44 2.02
C VAL A 12 1.58 -8.27 1.58
N GLY A 13 0.61 -8.78 2.36
CA GLY A 13 -0.82 -8.60 2.10
C GLY A 13 -1.38 -7.24 2.53
N LYS A 14 -0.80 -6.62 3.57
CA LYS A 14 -1.26 -5.37 4.18
C LYS A 14 -1.40 -4.18 3.22
N PRO A 15 -0.50 -3.92 2.25
CA PRO A 15 -0.58 -2.73 1.40
C PRO A 15 -1.95 -2.59 0.70
N ARG A 16 -2.56 -3.72 0.30
CA ARG A 16 -3.89 -3.75 -0.33
C ARG A 16 -5.00 -3.26 0.59
N MET A 17 -4.89 -3.53 1.89
CA MET A 17 -5.84 -3.03 2.88
C MET A 17 -5.62 -1.54 3.15
N TYR A 18 -4.36 -1.12 3.32
CA TYR A 18 -4.01 0.26 3.62
C TYR A 18 -4.43 1.23 2.52
N ILE A 19 -4.21 0.88 1.26
CA ILE A 19 -4.60 1.76 0.16
C ILE A 19 -6.11 1.96 0.07
N ASN A 20 -6.90 0.89 0.28
CA ASN A 20 -8.36 0.98 0.32
C ASN A 20 -8.85 1.81 1.52
N LYS A 21 -8.24 1.60 2.70
CA LYS A 21 -8.51 2.38 3.90
C LYS A 21 -8.28 3.87 3.65
N LEU A 22 -7.16 4.21 3.02
CA LEU A 22 -6.78 5.57 2.67
C LEU A 22 -7.75 6.23 1.69
N VAL A 23 -8.17 5.51 0.63
CA VAL A 23 -9.16 6.03 -0.33
C VAL A 23 -10.49 6.31 0.37
N LYS A 24 -10.91 5.43 1.29
CA LYS A 24 -12.11 5.63 2.11
C LYS A 24 -11.98 6.85 3.03
N GLU A 25 -10.87 6.99 3.74
CA GLU A 25 -10.60 8.16 4.60
C GLU A 25 -10.65 9.45 3.79
N ARG A 26 -10.09 9.44 2.57
CA ARG A 26 -10.16 10.59 1.66
C ARG A 26 -11.58 10.93 1.25
N LEU A 27 -12.40 9.91 0.97
CA LEU A 27 -13.80 10.08 0.58
C LEU A 27 -14.60 10.72 1.71
N LEU A 28 -14.41 10.25 2.93
CA LEU A 28 -15.08 10.80 4.11
C LEU A 28 -14.70 12.26 4.36
N ILE A 29 -13.44 12.63 4.14
CA ILE A 29 -12.98 14.03 4.22
C ILE A 29 -13.69 14.91 3.17
N ASP A 30 -13.80 14.44 1.92
CA ASP A 30 -14.47 15.21 0.86
C ASP A 30 -15.98 15.33 1.09
N GLN A 31 -16.59 14.34 1.77
CA GLN A 31 -17.99 14.39 2.20
C GLN A 31 -18.21 15.20 3.48
N ASN A 32 -17.17 15.81 4.06
CA ASN A 32 -17.20 16.55 5.33
C ASN A 32 -17.66 15.70 6.54
N ILE A 33 -17.44 14.39 6.50
CA ILE A 33 -17.78 13.46 7.59
C ILE A 33 -16.56 13.27 8.48
N ASN A 34 -16.71 13.55 9.78
CA ASN A 34 -15.66 13.40 10.81
C ASN A 34 -14.28 13.91 10.35
N THR A 35 -14.26 15.06 9.66
CA THR A 35 -13.11 15.52 8.87
C THR A 35 -11.79 15.56 9.64
N LYS A 36 -11.82 15.97 10.92
CA LYS A 36 -10.62 16.03 11.77
C LYS A 36 -10.04 14.64 12.04
N GLU A 37 -10.90 13.70 12.41
CA GLU A 37 -10.51 12.31 12.69
C GLU A 37 -10.00 11.63 11.41
N ASN A 38 -10.72 11.78 10.30
CA ASN A 38 -10.32 11.19 9.03
C ASN A 38 -9.03 11.79 8.49
N LYS A 39 -8.75 13.09 8.69
CA LYS A 39 -7.45 13.69 8.33
C LYS A 39 -6.30 13.13 9.16
N ASN A 40 -6.50 12.94 10.46
CA ASN A 40 -5.49 12.33 11.32
C ASN A 40 -5.25 10.87 10.91
N SER A 41 -6.32 10.12 10.67
CA SER A 41 -6.25 8.73 10.20
C SER A 41 -5.55 8.63 8.85
N LEU A 42 -5.89 9.49 7.90
CA LEU A 42 -5.26 9.58 6.58
C LEU A 42 -3.75 9.82 6.67
N ASN A 43 -3.34 10.80 7.48
CA ASN A 43 -1.92 11.09 7.69
C ASN A 43 -1.17 9.90 8.30
N GLN A 44 -1.80 9.16 9.21
CA GLN A 44 -1.20 7.95 9.77
C GLN A 44 -1.13 6.83 8.73
N SER A 45 -2.21 6.61 7.97
CA SER A 45 -2.25 5.62 6.88
C SER A 45 -1.14 5.87 5.84
N ILE A 46 -0.88 7.14 5.49
CA ILE A 46 0.22 7.51 4.58
C ILE A 46 1.58 7.11 5.16
N LYS A 47 1.84 7.42 6.44
CA LYS A 47 3.09 7.07 7.11
C LYS A 47 3.30 5.57 7.21
N ASP A 48 2.25 4.84 7.59
CA ASP A 48 2.30 3.39 7.72
C ASP A 48 2.57 2.73 6.37
N MET A 49 1.94 3.25 5.30
CA MET A 49 2.14 2.76 3.95
C MET A 49 3.54 3.04 3.41
N ASP A 50 4.09 4.25 3.63
CA ASP A 50 5.47 4.58 3.28
C ASP A 50 6.48 3.64 3.95
N ARG A 51 6.29 3.40 5.25
CA ARG A 51 7.13 2.48 6.02
C ARG A 51 7.02 1.06 5.48
N LEU A 52 5.80 0.59 5.23
CA LEU A 52 5.55 -0.78 4.76
C LEU A 52 6.14 -1.02 3.37
N MET A 53 5.95 -0.09 2.43
CA MET A 53 6.51 -0.22 1.08
C MET A 53 8.03 -0.26 1.08
N LYS A 54 8.67 0.56 1.93
CA LYS A 54 10.13 0.50 2.14
C LYS A 54 10.55 -0.83 2.76
N ALA A 55 9.85 -1.28 3.80
CA ALA A 55 10.14 -2.52 4.50
C ALA A 55 10.01 -3.76 3.60
N LEU A 56 9.06 -3.77 2.66
CA LEU A 56 8.91 -4.88 1.70
C LEU A 56 10.08 -4.99 0.72
N LYS A 57 10.78 -3.89 0.46
CA LYS A 57 11.94 -3.86 -0.42
C LYS A 57 13.23 -4.13 0.36
N ASP A 58 13.48 -3.32 1.39
CA ASP A 58 14.76 -3.26 2.08
C ASP A 58 14.81 -4.14 3.35
N GLY A 59 13.65 -4.66 3.78
CA GLY A 59 13.47 -5.28 5.10
C GLY A 59 13.20 -4.27 6.20
N ASP A 60 12.60 -4.74 7.30
CA ASP A 60 12.40 -3.98 8.53
C ASP A 60 12.35 -4.98 9.70
N LYS A 61 13.31 -4.87 10.63
CA LYS A 61 13.44 -5.79 11.77
C LYS A 61 12.23 -5.70 12.71
N GLU A 62 11.65 -4.53 12.89
CA GLU A 62 10.48 -4.34 13.76
C GLU A 62 9.20 -4.91 13.12
N LEU A 63 9.16 -5.00 11.79
CA LEU A 63 8.07 -5.66 11.06
C LEU A 63 8.36 -7.14 10.76
N GLU A 64 9.49 -7.65 11.26
CA GLU A 64 10.02 -9.00 10.97
C GLU A 64 10.07 -9.31 9.46
N LEU A 65 10.40 -8.29 8.67
CA LEU A 65 10.53 -8.39 7.22
C LEU A 65 12.01 -8.51 6.85
N HIS A 66 12.33 -9.57 6.13
CA HIS A 66 13.58 -9.66 5.38
C HIS A 66 13.34 -9.09 3.98
N GLY A 67 14.26 -8.23 3.51
CA GLY A 67 14.20 -7.70 2.15
C GLY A 67 14.27 -8.83 1.11
N THR A 68 13.96 -8.50 -0.14
CA THR A 68 13.96 -9.46 -1.25
C THR A 68 14.94 -9.05 -2.32
N GLU A 69 15.67 -10.02 -2.87
CA GLU A 69 16.58 -9.84 -4.02
C GLU A 69 15.97 -10.37 -5.33
N ASP A 70 14.77 -10.97 -5.27
CA ASP A 70 14.09 -11.50 -6.46
C ASP A 70 13.70 -10.35 -7.38
N ARG A 71 14.31 -10.32 -8.57
CA ARG A 71 14.11 -9.25 -9.56
C ARG A 71 12.64 -9.10 -9.96
N LYS A 72 11.87 -10.18 -10.05
CA LYS A 72 10.44 -10.13 -10.42
C LYS A 72 9.62 -9.49 -9.31
N ILE A 73 9.92 -9.82 -8.05
CA ILE A 73 9.25 -9.21 -6.89
C ILE A 73 9.61 -7.72 -6.82
N LEU A 74 10.89 -7.38 -6.97
CA LEU A 74 11.37 -6.00 -6.98
C LEU A 74 10.76 -5.14 -8.08
N GLU A 75 10.57 -5.69 -9.29
CA GLU A 75 9.90 -5.00 -10.40
C GLU A 75 8.45 -4.66 -10.04
N LYS A 76 7.70 -5.62 -9.49
CA LYS A 76 6.30 -5.40 -9.08
C LYS A 76 6.19 -4.44 -7.91
N LEU A 77 7.10 -4.52 -6.93
CA LEU A 77 7.21 -3.53 -5.85
C LEU A 77 7.51 -2.13 -6.38
N SER A 78 8.37 -1.99 -7.40
CA SER A 78 8.66 -0.70 -8.03
C SER A 78 7.43 -0.11 -8.72
N ILE A 79 6.66 -0.92 -9.44
CA ILE A 79 5.38 -0.49 -10.04
C ILE A 79 4.41 -0.03 -8.94
N SER A 80 4.22 -0.84 -7.89
CA SER A 80 3.38 -0.46 -6.76
C SER A 80 3.85 0.83 -6.08
N GLN A 81 5.17 1.05 -5.93
CA GLN A 81 5.71 2.27 -5.36
C GLN A 81 5.35 3.50 -6.20
N LYS A 82 5.49 3.42 -7.52
CA LYS A 82 5.14 4.53 -8.42
C LYS A 82 3.66 4.89 -8.28
N ILE A 83 2.79 3.88 -8.33
CA ILE A 83 1.34 4.06 -8.15
C ILE A 83 1.04 4.66 -6.77
N TRP A 84 1.73 4.18 -5.72
CA TRP A 84 1.59 4.71 -4.37
C TRP A 84 1.93 6.20 -4.28
N GLU A 85 3.03 6.66 -4.88
CA GLU A 85 3.38 8.09 -4.89
C GLU A 85 2.30 8.95 -5.57
N GLU A 86 1.70 8.44 -6.65
CA GLU A 86 0.59 9.12 -7.32
C GLU A 86 -0.66 9.21 -6.44
N VAL A 87 -1.04 8.09 -5.81
CA VAL A 87 -2.16 8.01 -4.87
C VAL A 87 -1.95 8.92 -3.67
N LYS A 88 -0.75 8.92 -3.10
CA LYS A 88 -0.37 9.78 -1.97
C LYS A 88 -0.46 11.26 -2.35
N SER A 89 0.02 11.63 -3.54
CA SER A 89 -0.07 13.00 -4.06
C SER A 89 -1.52 13.44 -4.21
N LEU A 90 -2.39 12.60 -4.76
CA LEU A 90 -3.83 12.87 -4.91
C LEU A 90 -4.53 12.96 -3.55
N ALA A 91 -4.30 12.00 -2.66
CA ALA A 91 -4.94 11.94 -1.35
C ALA A 91 -4.54 13.10 -0.43
N SER A 92 -3.35 13.67 -0.61
CA SER A 92 -2.89 14.82 0.19
C SER A 92 -3.50 16.16 -0.26
N LYS A 93 -4.25 16.19 -1.38
CA LYS A 93 -4.90 17.42 -1.86
C LYS A 93 -6.06 17.83 -0.96
N LYS A 94 -6.21 19.15 -0.77
CA LYS A 94 -7.31 19.75 0.01
C LYS A 94 -8.70 19.32 -0.50
N GLN A 95 -8.86 19.20 -1.81
CA GLN A 95 -10.08 18.76 -2.49
C GLN A 95 -9.68 18.05 -3.78
N LEU A 96 -10.43 17.02 -4.19
CA LEU A 96 -10.28 16.38 -5.50
C LEU A 96 -11.42 16.80 -6.42
N SER A 97 -11.09 17.11 -7.66
CA SER A 97 -12.04 17.16 -8.76
C SER A 97 -12.53 15.75 -9.13
N LYS A 98 -13.63 15.66 -9.89
CA LYS A 98 -14.14 14.38 -10.40
C LYS A 98 -13.08 13.58 -11.16
N LYS A 99 -12.30 14.24 -12.02
CA LYS A 99 -11.21 13.59 -12.78
C LYS A 99 -10.11 13.04 -11.87
N GLU A 100 -9.81 13.74 -10.79
CA GLU A 100 -8.82 13.28 -9.80
C GLU A 100 -9.36 12.11 -8.97
N TRP A 101 -10.67 12.09 -8.68
CA TRP A 101 -11.35 10.94 -8.07
C TRP A 101 -11.31 9.72 -8.97
N ASP A 102 -11.67 9.86 -10.25
CA ASP A 102 -11.62 8.77 -11.22
C ASP A 102 -10.19 8.22 -11.34
N LYS A 103 -9.19 9.11 -11.34
CA LYS A 103 -7.78 8.71 -11.29
C LYS A 103 -7.43 7.97 -10.01
N LEU A 104 -7.79 8.51 -8.83
CA LEU A 104 -7.49 7.90 -7.54
C LEU A 104 -8.05 6.47 -7.43
N ILE A 105 -9.29 6.26 -7.90
CA ILE A 105 -9.95 4.95 -7.90
C ILE A 105 -9.21 3.99 -8.84
N LYS A 106 -8.88 4.45 -10.05
CA LYS A 106 -8.13 3.65 -11.03
C LYS A 106 -6.76 3.22 -10.47
N GLU A 107 -6.00 4.16 -9.92
CA GLU A 107 -4.69 3.87 -9.32
C GLU A 107 -4.81 2.90 -8.13
N ASN A 108 -5.87 3.03 -7.32
CA ASN A 108 -6.14 2.08 -6.23
C ASN A 108 -6.34 0.64 -6.76
N GLU A 109 -7.11 0.46 -7.83
CA GLU A 109 -7.30 -0.84 -8.46
C GLU A 109 -6.01 -1.41 -9.06
N GLU A 110 -5.24 -0.58 -9.78
CA GLU A 110 -3.96 -0.97 -10.37
C GLU A 110 -2.93 -1.35 -9.30
N PHE A 111 -2.89 -0.61 -8.19
CA PHE A 111 -2.06 -0.94 -7.05
C PHE A 111 -2.42 -2.30 -6.46
N ILE A 112 -3.72 -2.58 -6.25
CA ILE A 112 -4.18 -3.86 -5.70
C ILE A 112 -3.80 -5.02 -6.62
N LYS A 113 -3.90 -4.83 -7.94
CA LYS A 113 -3.46 -5.83 -8.94
C LYS A 113 -1.95 -6.09 -8.80
N ALA A 114 -1.13 -5.05 -8.82
CA ALA A 114 0.33 -5.17 -8.69
C ALA A 114 0.73 -5.86 -7.37
N GLN A 115 0.13 -5.46 -6.24
CA GLN A 115 0.40 -6.08 -4.94
C GLN A 115 -0.09 -7.52 -4.84
N THR A 116 -1.17 -7.88 -5.54
CA THR A 116 -1.61 -9.28 -5.60
C THR A 116 -0.60 -10.14 -6.34
N GLU A 117 0.08 -9.61 -7.36
CA GLU A 117 1.20 -10.29 -8.02
C GLU A 117 2.41 -10.41 -7.10
N VAL A 118 2.76 -9.37 -6.34
CA VAL A 118 3.82 -9.44 -5.32
C VAL A 118 3.54 -10.59 -4.36
N VAL A 119 2.35 -10.66 -3.75
CA VAL A 119 1.98 -11.76 -2.83
C VAL A 119 2.12 -13.14 -3.49
N LYS A 120 1.68 -13.29 -4.75
CA LYS A 120 1.79 -14.57 -5.47
C LYS A 120 3.25 -14.97 -5.70
N LEU A 121 4.08 -14.04 -6.16
CA LEU A 121 5.50 -14.27 -6.40
C LEU A 121 6.25 -14.56 -5.10
N THR A 122 5.97 -13.83 -4.03
CA THR A 122 6.58 -14.06 -2.71
C THR A 122 6.22 -15.45 -2.16
N ARG A 123 4.98 -15.92 -2.33
CA ARG A 123 4.60 -17.28 -1.95
C ARG A 123 5.34 -18.33 -2.77
N ALA A 124 5.34 -18.19 -4.09
CA ALA A 124 6.04 -19.12 -4.98
C ALA A 124 7.54 -19.20 -4.71
N SER A 125 8.19 -18.09 -4.36
CA SER A 125 9.62 -18.06 -4.02
C SER A 125 9.96 -18.67 -2.66
N ASN A 126 9.01 -18.72 -1.71
CA ASN A 126 9.25 -19.20 -0.34
C ASN A 126 8.67 -20.60 -0.08
N ASP A 127 7.76 -21.09 -0.92
CA ASP A 127 7.18 -22.43 -0.80
C ASP A 127 7.99 -23.50 -1.58
N ASN A 128 8.92 -23.08 -2.43
CA ASN A 128 9.98 -23.93 -3.01
C ASN A 128 11.17 -24.08 -2.05
#